data_AF-A0A8C3AXR8-F1
#
_entry.id   AF-A0A8C3AXR8-F1
#
_cell.length_a   1.000
_cell.length_b   1.000
_cell.length_c   1.000
_cell.angle_alpha   90.00
_cell.angle_beta   90.00
_cell.angle_gamma   90.00
#
_symmetry.space_group_name_H-M   'P 1'
#
loop_
_entity.id
_entity.type
_entity.pdbx_description
1 polymer ?
#
loop_
_entity_poly.entity_id
_entity_poly.type
_entity_poly.pdbx_seq_one_letter_code
_entity_poly.pdbx_strand_id
1 'polypeptide(L)'
;MPNSWIPDDIFLTFADKRAHHNALERKRRDHIKDSFHSLRDSVPALQGEKASRAQILDKATEYIQYMRRKNHTHQQDIDDLKRQNALLEQQGNRAQSQHASVFATTTRGKWKAKV
;
A
#
# COMPACT_ATOMS: atom_id res chain seq x y z
N MET A 1 31.02 -53.20 -31.82
CA MET A 1 29.70 -52.56 -31.95
C MET A 1 29.13 -52.37 -30.55
N PRO A 2 28.53 -51.22 -30.19
CA PRO A 2 27.92 -51.03 -28.88
C PRO A 2 26.60 -51.81 -28.78
N ASN A 3 26.34 -52.43 -27.62
CA ASN A 3 25.21 -53.34 -27.38
C ASN A 3 23.84 -52.66 -27.51
N SER A 4 22.92 -53.33 -28.20
CA SER A 4 21.59 -52.88 -28.61
C SER A 4 20.46 -53.05 -27.58
N TRP A 5 20.78 -53.16 -26.29
CA TRP A 5 19.79 -53.49 -25.23
C TRP A 5 19.59 -52.37 -24.21
N ILE A 6 20.15 -51.19 -24.43
CA ILE A 6 19.88 -50.04 -23.57
C ILE A 6 19.03 -49.05 -24.38
N PRO A 7 17.78 -48.80 -23.97
CA PRO A 7 16.94 -47.78 -24.60
C PRO A 7 17.63 -46.41 -24.54
N ASP A 8 17.62 -45.68 -25.66
CA ASP A 8 18.25 -44.36 -25.80
C ASP A 8 17.73 -43.34 -24.77
N ASP A 9 16.53 -43.57 -24.21
CA ASP A 9 15.87 -42.71 -23.23
C ASP A 9 16.43 -42.81 -21.79
N ILE A 10 17.26 -43.81 -21.48
CA ILE A 10 17.82 -44.02 -20.11
C ILE A 10 19.06 -43.14 -19.85
N PHE A 11 19.72 -42.67 -20.91
CA PHE A 11 20.95 -41.88 -20.83
C PHE A 11 20.73 -40.41 -21.17
N LEU A 12 19.89 -39.69 -20.40
CA LEU A 12 20.23 -38.28 -20.19
C LEU A 12 21.59 -38.32 -19.48
N THR A 13 22.65 -38.05 -20.23
CA THR A 13 24.02 -38.22 -19.73
C THR A 13 24.18 -37.34 -18.49
N PHE A 14 25.12 -37.67 -17.60
CA PHE A 14 25.42 -36.80 -16.46
C PHE A 14 25.74 -35.36 -16.92
N ALA A 15 26.24 -35.18 -18.15
CA ALA A 15 26.41 -33.88 -18.78
C ALA A 15 25.06 -33.20 -19.08
N ASP A 16 24.08 -33.90 -19.65
CA ASP A 16 22.74 -33.35 -19.94
C ASP A 16 21.98 -32.98 -18.67
N LYS A 17 22.07 -33.81 -17.61
CA LYS A 17 21.46 -33.49 -16.31
C LYS A 17 22.08 -32.23 -15.70
N ARG A 18 23.41 -32.08 -15.77
CA ARG A 18 24.11 -30.87 -15.33
C ARG A 18 23.76 -29.65 -16.18
N ALA A 19 23.68 -29.80 -17.50
CA ALA A 19 23.31 -28.73 -18.41
C ALA A 19 21.89 -28.21 -18.14
N HIS A 20 20.95 -29.13 -17.95
CA HIS A 20 19.56 -28.82 -17.59
C HIS A 20 19.46 -28.12 -16.23
N HIS A 21 20.15 -28.64 -15.20
CA HIS A 21 20.20 -28.01 -13.89
C HIS A 21 20.76 -26.58 -13.97
N ASN A 22 21.86 -26.37 -14.71
CA ASN A 22 22.46 -25.06 -14.91
C ASN A 22 21.52 -24.09 -15.66
N ALA A 23 20.72 -24.60 -16.59
CA ALA A 23 19.73 -23.80 -17.32
C ALA A 23 18.59 -23.35 -16.39
N LEU A 24 18.05 -24.27 -15.56
CA LEU A 24 17.02 -23.94 -14.58
C LEU A 24 17.50 -22.92 -13.55
N GLU A 25 18.73 -23.09 -13.05
CA GLU A 25 19.29 -22.16 -12.07
C GLU A 25 19.56 -20.77 -12.67
N ARG A 26 19.98 -20.68 -13.94
CA ARG A 26 20.05 -19.39 -14.64
C ARG A 26 18.69 -18.70 -14.68
N LYS A 27 17.65 -19.41 -15.13
CA LYS A 27 16.27 -18.89 -15.16
C LYS A 27 15.82 -18.39 -13.78
N ARG A 28 16.12 -19.14 -12.72
CA ARG A 28 15.81 -18.74 -11.34
C ARG A 28 16.54 -17.45 -10.95
N ARG A 29 17.83 -17.31 -11.28
CA ARG A 29 18.60 -16.10 -11.01
C ARG A 29 18.09 -14.89 -11.78
N ASP A 30 17.66 -15.07 -13.02
CA ASP A 30 17.07 -14.00 -13.83
C ASP A 30 15.77 -13.51 -13.21
N HIS A 31 14.88 -14.42 -12.79
CA HIS A 31 13.64 -14.05 -12.08
C HIS A 31 13.92 -13.28 -10.77
N ILE A 32 14.94 -13.67 -10.02
CA ILE A 32 15.35 -12.94 -8.80
C ILE A 32 15.88 -11.56 -9.16
N LYS A 33 16.70 -11.46 -10.21
CA LYS A 33 17.23 -10.19 -10.69
C LYS A 33 16.08 -9.24 -11.04
N ASP A 34 15.07 -9.72 -11.75
CA ASP A 34 13.87 -8.94 -12.11
C ASP A 34 13.09 -8.51 -10.87
N SER A 35 12.93 -9.40 -9.89
CA SER A 35 12.31 -9.07 -8.61
C SER A 35 13.05 -7.95 -7.86
N PHE A 36 14.39 -7.96 -7.90
CA PHE A 36 15.21 -6.88 -7.32
C PHE A 36 15.05 -5.55 -8.08
N HIS A 37 14.91 -5.58 -9.41
CA HIS A 37 14.62 -4.37 -10.18
C HIS A 37 13.25 -3.79 -9.80
N SER A 38 12.21 -4.61 -9.76
CA SER A 38 10.86 -4.18 -9.35
C SER A 38 10.84 -3.62 -7.93
N LEU A 39 11.59 -4.24 -7.00
CA LEU A 39 11.72 -3.75 -5.64
C LEU A 39 12.42 -2.39 -5.59
N ARG A 40 13.53 -2.23 -6.31
CA ARG A 40 14.26 -0.96 -6.40
C ARG A 40 13.35 0.16 -6.91
N ASP A 41 12.62 -0.10 -7.99
CA ASP A 41 11.78 0.91 -8.64
C ASP A 41 10.57 1.31 -7.77
N SER A 42 10.16 0.45 -6.83
CA SER A 42 9.10 0.71 -5.85
C SER A 42 9.56 1.55 -4.65
N VAL A 43 10.87 1.76 -4.46
CA VAL A 43 11.44 2.52 -3.35
C VAL A 43 11.91 3.88 -3.88
N PRO A 44 11.25 5.01 -3.54
CA PRO A 44 11.56 6.33 -4.12
C PRO A 44 13.03 6.75 -3.99
N ALA A 45 13.67 6.42 -2.87
CA ALA A 45 15.07 6.76 -2.61
C ALA A 45 16.09 6.01 -3.48
N LEU A 46 15.66 5.00 -4.24
CA LEU A 46 16.52 4.20 -5.12
C LEU A 46 16.24 4.42 -6.60
N GLN A 47 15.24 5.25 -6.94
CA GLN A 47 14.86 5.49 -8.33
C GLN A 47 15.96 6.26 -9.06
N GLY A 48 16.37 5.75 -10.22
CA GLY A 48 17.40 6.39 -11.05
C GLY A 48 18.84 6.16 -10.60
N GLU A 49 19.07 5.46 -9.48
CA GLU A 49 20.41 5.21 -8.95
C GLU A 49 20.87 3.74 -9.12
N LYS A 50 22.19 3.56 -9.23
CA LYS A 50 22.81 2.24 -9.18
C LYS A 50 22.91 1.81 -7.71
N ALA A 51 22.03 0.90 -7.29
CA ALA A 51 22.03 0.34 -5.94
C ALA A 51 22.42 -1.15 -5.94
N SER A 52 23.25 -1.56 -4.98
CA SER A 52 23.56 -2.97 -4.74
C SER A 52 22.36 -3.72 -4.15
N ARG A 53 22.37 -5.06 -4.22
CA ARG A 53 21.29 -5.88 -3.62
C ARG A 53 21.10 -5.63 -2.13
N ALA A 54 22.19 -5.46 -1.38
CA ALA A 54 22.13 -5.14 0.05
C ALA A 54 21.43 -3.79 0.28
N GLN A 55 21.88 -2.74 -0.42
CA GLN A 55 21.26 -1.41 -0.34
C GLN A 55 19.78 -1.42 -0.72
N ILE A 56 19.37 -2.23 -1.72
CA ILE A 56 17.96 -2.37 -2.09
C ILE A 56 17.15 -2.92 -0.91
N LEU A 57 17.65 -3.95 -0.23
CA LEU A 57 16.96 -4.54 0.92
C LEU A 57 16.92 -3.60 2.12
N ASP A 58 18.03 -2.92 2.41
CA ASP A 58 18.12 -1.97 3.53
C ASP A 58 17.15 -0.80 3.31
N LYS A 59 17.19 -0.17 2.13
CA LYS A 59 16.31 0.95 1.80
C LYS A 59 14.84 0.56 1.66
N ALA A 60 14.53 -0.65 1.16
CA ALA A 60 13.17 -1.16 1.18
C ALA A 60 12.66 -1.34 2.62
N THR A 61 13.50 -1.86 3.52
CA THR A 61 13.16 -2.05 4.93
C THR A 61 12.90 -0.70 5.63
N GLU A 62 13.81 0.27 5.44
CA GLU A 62 13.65 1.64 5.94
C GLU A 62 12.35 2.27 5.40
N TYR A 63 12.08 2.11 4.11
CA TYR A 63 10.91 2.70 3.47
C TYR A 63 9.60 2.11 3.99
N ILE A 64 9.53 0.79 4.20
CA ILE A 64 8.36 0.14 4.82
C ILE A 64 8.11 0.69 6.23
N GLN A 65 9.16 0.81 7.05
CA GLN A 65 9.04 1.36 8.40
C GLN A 65 8.61 2.82 8.41
N TYR A 66 9.14 3.62 7.48
CA TYR A 66 8.73 5.00 7.27
C TYR A 66 7.25 5.09 6.88
N MET A 67 6.82 4.33 5.87
CA MET A 67 5.44 4.34 5.39
C MET A 67 4.44 3.87 6.46
N ARG A 68 4.82 2.89 7.29
CA ARG A 68 3.99 2.49 8.45
C ARG A 68 3.76 3.64 9.43
N ARG A 69 4.82 4.36 9.81
CA ARG A 69 4.71 5.53 10.70
C ARG A 69 3.89 6.64 10.06
N LYS A 70 4.15 6.95 8.79
CA LYS A 70 3.43 7.98 8.03
C LYS A 70 1.93 7.68 7.93
N ASN A 71 1.56 6.45 7.59
CA ASN A 71 0.16 6.02 7.52
C ASN A 71 -0.52 6.09 8.90
N HIS A 72 0.20 5.77 9.97
CA HIS A 72 -0.34 5.88 11.32
C HIS A 72 -0.65 7.34 11.69
N THR A 73 0.27 8.27 11.42
CA THR A 73 0.02 9.71 11.63
C THR A 73 -1.15 10.20 10.80
N HIS A 74 -1.22 9.85 9.50
CA HIS A 74 -2.36 10.22 8.67
C HIS A 74 -3.69 9.66 9.17
N GLN A 75 -3.68 8.43 9.72
CA GLN A 75 -4.88 7.87 10.32
C GLN A 75 -5.31 8.65 11.57
N GLN A 76 -4.36 9.07 12.41
CA GLN A 76 -4.64 9.94 13.57
C GLN A 76 -5.23 11.28 13.13
N ASP A 77 -4.63 11.91 12.12
CA ASP A 77 -5.12 13.18 11.55
C ASP A 77 -6.57 13.04 11.03
N ILE A 78 -6.86 11.94 10.32
CA ILE A 78 -8.21 11.63 9.84
C ILE A 78 -9.20 11.51 11.01
N ASP A 79 -8.81 10.82 12.08
CA ASP A 79 -9.69 10.58 13.23
C ASP A 79 -9.91 11.85 14.06
N ASP A 80 -8.90 12.72 14.17
CA ASP A 80 -9.01 14.03 14.79
C ASP A 80 -9.93 14.96 13.98
N LEU A 81 -9.75 15.02 12.66
CA LEU A 81 -10.61 15.82 11.77
C LEU A 81 -12.06 15.34 11.79
N LYS A 82 -12.30 14.03 11.82
CA LYS A 82 -13.66 13.47 11.97
C LYS A 82 -14.30 13.91 13.29
N ARG A 83 -13.56 13.90 14.39
CA ARG A 83 -14.06 14.37 15.69
C ARG A 83 -14.38 15.86 15.66
N GLN A 84 -13.52 16.68 15.06
CA GLN A 84 -13.76 18.12 14.91
C GLN A 84 -15.00 18.40 14.06
N ASN A 85 -15.15 17.72 12.93
CA ASN A 85 -16.33 17.86 12.07
C ASN A 85 -17.62 17.48 12.80
N ALA A 86 -17.63 16.38 13.55
CA ALA A 86 -18.81 15.98 14.33
C ALA A 86 -19.21 17.03 15.38
N LEU A 87 -18.23 17.65 16.04
CA LEU A 87 -18.47 18.75 17.00
C LEU A 87 -19.04 19.99 16.31
N LEU A 88 -18.50 20.36 15.14
CA LEU A 88 -18.97 21.51 14.37
C LEU A 88 -20.38 21.29 13.83
N GLU A 89 -20.68 20.11 13.32
CA GLU A 89 -22.03 19.71 12.88
C GLU A 89 -23.03 19.80 14.04
N GLN A 90 -22.65 19.30 15.24
CA GLN A 90 -23.49 19.42 16.42
C GLN A 90 -23.76 20.89 16.80
N GLN A 91 -22.75 21.75 16.72
CA GLN A 91 -22.90 23.19 16.98
C GLN A 91 -23.80 23.87 15.95
N GLY A 92 -23.63 23.57 14.67
CA GLY A 92 -24.46 24.07 13.58
C GLY A 92 -25.94 23.71 13.77
N ASN A 93 -26.21 22.45 14.11
CA ASN A 93 -27.57 21.97 14.37
C ASN A 93 -28.21 22.65 15.59
N ARG A 94 -27.43 22.87 16.66
CA ARG A 94 -27.90 23.62 17.85
C ARG A 94 -28.24 25.07 17.49
N ALA A 95 -27.39 25.75 16.74
CA ALA A 95 -27.62 27.14 16.33
C ALA A 95 -28.87 27.26 15.44
N GLN A 96 -29.07 26.35 14.48
CA GLN A 96 -30.28 26.31 13.65
C GLN A 96 -31.55 26.07 14.48
N SER A 97 -31.49 25.16 15.47
CA SER A 97 -32.61 24.87 16.36
C SER A 97 -32.97 26.07 17.25
N GLN A 98 -31.96 26.75 17.80
CA GLN A 98 -32.17 27.98 18.58
C GLN A 98 -32.77 29.09 17.73
N HIS A 99 -32.25 29.29 16.51
CA HIS A 99 -32.80 30.25 15.56
C HIS A 99 -34.26 29.94 15.24
N ALA A 100 -34.61 28.70 14.90
CA ALA A 100 -36.00 28.30 14.64
C ALA A 100 -36.94 28.59 15.83
N SER A 101 -36.50 28.35 17.07
CA SER A 101 -37.28 28.62 18.29
C SER A 101 -37.51 30.12 18.53
N VAL A 102 -36.49 30.96 18.34
CA VAL A 102 -36.60 32.43 18.48
C VAL A 102 -37.54 33.01 17.42
N PHE A 103 -37.50 32.49 16.20
CA PHE A 103 -38.43 32.91 15.14
C PHE A 103 -39.88 32.51 15.44
N ALA A 104 -40.12 31.29 15.93
CA ALA A 104 -41.45 30.83 16.30
C ALA A 104 -42.07 31.66 17.44
N THR A 105 -41.30 31.99 18.46
CA THR A 105 -41.75 32.81 19.60
C THR A 105 -42.01 34.27 19.20
N THR A 106 -41.13 34.86 18.39
CA THR A 106 -41.29 36.24 17.87
C THR A 106 -42.52 36.36 16.98
N THR A 107 -42.78 35.35 16.15
CA THR A 107 -43.97 35.35 15.26
C THR A 107 -45.24 35.23 16.09
N ARG A 108 -45.29 34.36 17.11
CA ARG A 108 -46.46 34.18 17.99
C ARG A 108 -46.79 35.42 18.83
N GLY A 109 -45.78 36.20 19.25
CA GLY A 109 -45.98 37.45 19.98
C GLY A 109 -46.65 38.55 19.15
N LYS A 110 -46.41 38.60 17.83
CA LYS A 110 -47.01 39.61 16.94
C LYS A 110 -48.52 39.46 16.74
N TRP A 111 -49.07 38.25 16.85
CA TRP A 111 -50.52 38.00 16.71
C TRP A 111 -51.32 38.29 17.99
N LYS A 112 -50.66 38.28 19.16
CA LYS A 112 -51.31 38.58 20.45
C LYS A 112 -51.49 40.09 20.71
N ALA A 113 -50.76 40.95 20.01
CA ALA A 113 -50.83 42.40 20.15
C ALA A 113 -51.84 43.08 19.18
N LYS A 114 -52.67 42.31 18.47
CA LYS A 114 -53.63 42.84 17.47
C LYS A 114 -55.10 42.51 17.79
N VAL A 115 -55.44 42.30 19.06
CA VAL A 115 -56.83 42.17 19.53
C VAL A 115 -57.07 43.15 20.66
#